data_AF-A0A9E4N7G9-F1
#
_entry.id   AF-A0A9E4N7G9-F1
#
_cell.length_a   1.000
_cell.length_b   1.000
_cell.length_c   1.000
_cell.angle_alpha   90.00
_cell.angle_beta   90.00
_cell.angle_gamma   90.00
#
_symmetry.space_group_name_H-M   'P 1'
#
loop_
_entity.id
_entity.type
_entity.pdbx_description
1 polymer ?
#
loop_
_entity_poly.entity_id
_entity_poly.type
_entity_poly.pdbx_seq_one_letter_code
_entity_poly.pdbx_strand_id
1 'polypeptide(L)'
;MIRDFTRLSAVVIHGRVRTMYRKCPHCLLAVLIWLSGEGLLAADSAHHAEPLNDADEIARQAYTAAHGGLLDNALSRRQGRDVSVVVNRAPLAMRTQGRKPGVQTFDTYVNNSPEDPAIKSQQMAILTSGKTKGTGVLLTRYTDPQKSATLSMWLPALRKIRRINEPSYEDVWFGTNLTYGELVLRTPEDEIHE
;
A
#
# COMPACT_ATOMS: atom_id res chain seq x y z
N MET A 1 -32.08 31.64 -32.92
CA MET A 1 -31.31 32.90 -32.77
C MET A 1 -30.49 32.77 -31.49
N ILE A 2 -29.23 32.35 -31.60
CA ILE A 2 -28.23 32.41 -30.52
C ILE A 2 -27.04 33.12 -31.16
N ARG A 3 -26.54 34.16 -30.49
CA ARG A 3 -25.35 34.92 -30.91
C ARG A 3 -24.12 34.32 -30.24
N ASP A 4 -23.11 34.09 -31.08
CA ASP A 4 -21.72 33.82 -30.77
C ASP A 4 -21.09 34.88 -29.86
N PHE A 5 -20.05 34.51 -29.11
CA PHE A 5 -18.71 35.13 -29.19
C PHE A 5 -17.66 34.09 -28.67
N THR A 6 -16.88 33.43 -29.55
CA THR A 6 -15.51 33.84 -30.01
C THR A 6 -14.44 33.56 -28.94
N ARG A 7 -13.63 32.48 -29.01
CA ARG A 7 -12.32 32.28 -29.70
C ARG A 7 -11.33 31.71 -28.65
N LEU A 8 -10.28 30.91 -28.91
CA LEU A 8 -9.46 30.71 -30.10
C LEU A 8 -8.67 29.36 -30.01
N SER A 9 -8.64 28.61 -31.13
CA SER A 9 -7.60 27.68 -31.66
C SER A 9 -7.17 26.47 -30.81
N ALA A 10 -7.41 25.19 -31.14
CA ALA A 10 -7.58 24.38 -32.37
C ALA A 10 -6.31 24.13 -33.21
N VAL A 11 -5.83 22.88 -33.21
CA VAL A 11 -5.33 22.19 -34.42
C VAL A 11 -5.79 20.73 -34.38
N VAL A 12 -6.60 20.36 -35.36
CA VAL A 12 -7.01 19.00 -35.72
C VAL A 12 -6.25 18.62 -36.99
N ILE A 13 -5.65 17.44 -37.04
CA ILE A 13 -5.04 16.89 -38.26
C ILE A 13 -5.93 15.74 -38.77
N HIS A 14 -6.45 15.86 -39.99
CA HIS A 14 -7.05 14.79 -40.77
C HIS A 14 -6.06 14.34 -41.86
N GLY A 15 -5.86 13.02 -42.02
CA GLY A 15 -4.95 12.49 -43.05
C GLY A 15 -5.11 10.99 -43.35
N ARG A 16 -6.03 10.68 -44.26
CA ARG A 16 -6.11 9.60 -45.28
C ARG A 16 -5.10 8.43 -45.23
N VAL A 17 -5.62 7.20 -45.23
CA VAL A 17 -4.91 5.94 -45.50
C VAL A 17 -4.38 5.92 -46.94
N ARG A 18 -3.08 5.66 -47.11
CA ARG A 18 -2.46 5.22 -48.36
C ARG A 18 -1.57 4.01 -48.08
N THR A 19 -1.86 2.89 -48.72
CA THR A 19 -0.99 1.74 -48.88
C THR A 19 0.07 2.06 -49.94
N MET A 20 1.37 2.03 -49.59
CA MET A 20 2.42 1.36 -50.37
C MET A 20 3.84 1.57 -49.81
N TYR A 21 4.53 0.43 -49.66
CA TYR A 21 5.93 0.13 -50.01
C TYR A 21 7.12 0.74 -49.23
N ARG A 22 7.78 -0.15 -48.47
CA ARG A 22 9.20 -0.24 -48.07
C ARG A 22 10.16 0.85 -48.60
N LYS A 23 10.74 1.63 -47.67
CA LYS A 23 12.20 1.70 -47.41
C LYS A 23 12.40 2.09 -45.93
N CYS A 24 13.33 1.41 -45.27
CA CYS A 24 13.56 1.42 -43.82
C CYS A 24 14.49 2.60 -43.43
N PRO A 25 14.03 3.61 -42.66
CA PRO A 25 14.92 4.65 -42.13
C PRO A 25 15.35 4.39 -40.67
N HIS A 26 15.01 3.23 -40.10
CA HIS A 26 15.24 2.94 -38.67
C HIS A 26 16.70 2.59 -38.32
N CYS A 27 17.59 2.44 -39.29
CA CYS A 27 19.00 2.11 -39.00
C CYS A 27 19.87 3.34 -38.66
N LEU A 28 19.46 4.56 -39.01
CA LEU A 28 20.29 5.76 -38.76
C LEU A 28 19.96 6.48 -37.44
N LEU A 29 18.78 6.27 -36.85
CA LEU A 29 18.45 6.83 -35.53
C LEU A 29 19.01 5.99 -34.38
N ALA A 30 19.22 4.69 -34.58
CA ALA A 30 19.76 3.79 -33.56
C ALA A 30 21.25 4.04 -33.26
N VAL A 31 22.02 4.53 -34.23
CA VAL A 31 23.46 4.79 -34.06
C VAL A 31 23.74 6.09 -33.29
N LEU A 32 22.86 7.10 -33.39
CA LEU A 32 22.99 8.35 -32.64
C LEU A 32 22.63 8.22 -31.15
N ILE A 33 21.71 7.31 -30.82
CA ILE A 33 21.37 6.98 -29.43
C ILE A 33 22.47 6.12 -28.77
N TRP A 34 23.23 5.35 -29.55
CA TRP A 34 24.37 4.57 -29.03
C TRP A 34 25.65 5.36 -28.80
N LEU A 35 25.80 6.56 -29.39
CA LEU A 35 27.00 7.40 -29.26
C LEU A 35 26.84 8.58 -28.28
N SER A 36 25.67 8.72 -27.64
CA SER A 36 25.42 9.73 -26.61
C SER A 36 24.90 9.14 -25.28
N GLY A 37 24.91 7.81 -25.15
CA GLY A 37 24.40 7.07 -24.00
C GLY A 37 25.38 6.79 -22.86
N GLU A 38 26.63 7.27 -22.92
CA GLU A 38 27.62 7.05 -21.84
C GLU A 38 27.64 8.18 -20.78
N GLY A 39 26.83 9.23 -20.94
CA GLY A 39 26.84 10.40 -20.05
C GLY A 39 25.63 10.55 -19.10
N LEU A 40 24.66 9.64 -19.14
CA LEU A 40 23.42 9.74 -18.34
C LEU A 40 23.19 8.54 -17.40
N LEU A 41 24.27 7.86 -17.01
CA LEU A 41 24.32 6.90 -15.89
C LEU A 41 25.28 7.39 -14.80
N ALA A 42 25.34 8.71 -14.59
CA ALA A 42 26.12 9.35 -13.54
C ALA A 42 25.20 10.10 -12.58
N ALA A 43 24.36 9.34 -11.88
CA ALA A 43 23.89 9.63 -10.53
C ALA A 43 23.30 8.35 -9.94
N ASP A 44 24.06 7.25 -10.00
CA ASP A 44 23.97 6.27 -8.93
C ASP A 44 24.51 7.03 -7.72
N SER A 45 23.61 7.65 -6.96
CA SER A 45 23.97 8.20 -5.66
C SER A 45 24.42 7.01 -4.85
N ALA A 46 25.73 6.78 -4.87
CA ALA A 46 26.43 6.05 -3.83
C ALA A 46 26.06 6.76 -2.53
N HIS A 47 24.93 6.35 -1.95
CA HIS A 47 24.73 6.48 -0.53
C HIS A 47 25.93 5.76 0.05
N HIS A 48 26.84 6.54 0.62
CA HIS A 48 27.68 6.06 1.69
C HIS A 48 26.71 5.47 2.72
N ALA A 49 26.39 4.19 2.58
CA ALA A 49 25.78 3.42 3.64
C ALA A 49 26.88 3.32 4.68
N GLU A 50 26.92 4.30 5.58
CA GLU A 50 27.56 4.14 6.87
C GLU A 50 27.18 2.74 7.37
N PRO A 51 28.15 1.91 7.80
CA PRO A 51 27.82 0.57 8.25
C PRO A 51 26.80 0.68 9.39
N LEU A 52 25.63 0.06 9.19
CA LEU A 52 24.58 -0.03 10.21
C LEU A 52 25.15 -0.89 11.35
N ASN A 53 25.71 -0.22 12.36
CA ASN A 53 26.45 -0.86 13.44
C ASN A 53 25.57 -1.22 14.65
N ASP A 54 24.29 -0.88 14.60
CA ASP A 54 23.35 -0.99 15.73
C ASP A 54 22.06 -1.71 15.32
N ALA A 55 21.70 -2.78 16.05
CA ALA A 55 20.51 -3.57 15.79
C ALA A 55 19.23 -2.75 15.98
N ASP A 56 19.21 -1.85 16.97
CA ASP A 56 18.07 -0.97 17.25
C ASP A 56 17.82 -0.01 16.09
N GLU A 57 18.90 0.49 15.46
CA GLU A 57 18.80 1.35 14.28
C GLU A 57 18.21 0.59 13.09
N ILE A 58 18.68 -0.64 12.83
CA ILE A 58 18.15 -1.49 11.77
C ILE A 58 16.67 -1.79 12.00
N ALA A 59 16.28 -2.17 13.22
CA ALA A 59 14.90 -2.45 13.59
C ALA A 59 14.00 -1.24 13.34
N ARG A 60 14.46 -0.04 13.72
CA ARG A 60 13.73 1.22 13.54
C ARG A 60 13.58 1.60 12.07
N GLN A 61 14.63 1.43 11.26
CA GLN A 61 14.56 1.69 9.82
C GLN A 61 13.61 0.71 9.12
N ALA A 62 13.73 -0.58 9.42
CA ALA A 62 12.84 -1.62 8.89
C ALA A 62 11.38 -1.36 9.28
N TYR A 63 11.14 -1.02 10.55
CA TYR A 63 9.82 -0.66 11.04
C TYR A 63 9.25 0.56 10.32
N THR A 64 10.05 1.62 10.17
CA THR A 64 9.64 2.85 9.47
C THR A 64 9.26 2.57 8.03
N ALA A 65 10.05 1.77 7.30
CA ALA A 65 9.74 1.39 5.93
C ALA A 65 8.47 0.52 5.84
N ALA A 66 8.35 -0.50 6.70
CA ALA A 66 7.21 -1.43 6.69
C ALA A 66 5.88 -0.75 7.05
N HIS A 67 5.91 0.25 7.92
CA HIS A 67 4.73 0.98 8.37
C HIS A 67 4.45 2.25 7.56
N GLY A 68 5.19 2.45 6.45
CA GLY A 68 4.99 3.58 5.55
C GLY A 68 5.39 4.93 6.15
N GLY A 69 6.20 4.95 7.21
CA GLY A 69 6.63 6.17 7.92
C GLY A 69 7.50 7.13 7.07
N LEU A 70 7.88 6.72 5.86
CA LEU A 70 8.56 7.57 4.87
C LEU A 70 7.58 8.38 4.00
N LEU A 71 6.28 8.16 4.14
CA LEU A 71 5.23 8.79 3.35
C LEU A 71 4.18 9.42 4.27
N ASP A 72 3.65 10.57 3.87
CA ASP A 72 2.54 11.19 4.60
C ASP A 72 1.29 10.33 4.53
N ASN A 73 1.01 9.73 3.36
CA ASN A 73 -0.16 8.93 3.11
C ASN A 73 0.15 7.80 2.13
N ALA A 74 -0.48 6.65 2.31
CA ALA A 74 -0.37 5.53 1.39
C ALA A 74 -1.72 4.85 1.16
N LEU A 75 -1.90 4.33 -0.06
CA LEU A 75 -3.07 3.55 -0.46
C LEU A 75 -2.60 2.29 -1.15
N SER A 76 -2.98 1.13 -0.61
CA SER A 76 -2.93 -0.14 -1.34
C SER A 76 -4.35 -0.57 -1.65
N ARG A 77 -4.73 -0.53 -2.93
CA ARG A 77 -6.04 -0.97 -3.39
C ARG A 77 -5.86 -2.00 -4.50
N ARG A 78 -6.80 -2.93 -4.59
CA ARG A 78 -6.87 -3.82 -5.75
C ARG A 78 -6.84 -3.03 -7.08
N GLN A 79 -5.88 -3.34 -7.94
CA GLN A 79 -5.80 -2.82 -9.30
C GLN A 79 -5.73 -3.97 -10.30
N GLY A 80 -6.84 -4.24 -11.00
CA GLY A 80 -6.92 -5.37 -11.93
C GLY A 80 -6.73 -6.73 -11.24
N ARG A 81 -5.54 -7.32 -11.44
CA ARG A 81 -5.13 -8.61 -10.86
C ARG A 81 -4.33 -8.47 -9.57
N ASP A 82 -3.78 -7.29 -9.29
CA ASP A 82 -2.98 -7.04 -8.09
C ASP A 82 -3.91 -6.80 -6.90
N VAL A 83 -3.77 -7.60 -5.85
CA VAL A 83 -4.65 -7.58 -4.68
C VAL A 83 -3.89 -8.09 -3.46
N SER A 84 -4.06 -7.43 -2.32
CA SER A 84 -3.56 -7.95 -1.04
C SER A 84 -4.47 -9.09 -0.58
N VAL A 85 -3.85 -10.22 -0.24
CA VAL A 85 -4.56 -11.46 0.09
C VAL A 85 -3.98 -12.07 1.36
N VAL A 86 -4.87 -12.50 2.25
CA VAL A 86 -4.54 -13.42 3.34
C VAL A 86 -5.21 -14.76 3.05
N VAL A 87 -4.40 -15.82 3.09
CA VAL A 87 -4.82 -17.20 2.85
C VAL A 87 -4.82 -17.97 4.16
N ASN A 88 -6.01 -18.20 4.69
CA ASN A 88 -6.22 -18.94 5.92
C ASN A 88 -6.34 -20.42 5.60
N ARG A 89 -5.35 -21.19 6.06
CA ARG A 89 -5.35 -22.64 5.90
C ARG A 89 -5.36 -23.30 7.26
N ALA A 90 -6.27 -24.25 7.45
CA ALA A 90 -6.33 -25.03 8.69
C ALA A 90 -4.97 -25.72 8.97
N PRO A 91 -4.62 -25.99 10.24
CA PRO A 91 -3.48 -26.83 10.59
C PRO A 91 -3.56 -28.20 9.92
N LEU A 92 -2.41 -28.82 9.61
CA LEU A 92 -2.34 -30.11 8.89
C LEU A 92 -3.25 -31.19 9.51
N ALA A 93 -3.22 -31.32 10.84
CA ALA A 93 -4.04 -32.27 11.58
C ALA A 93 -5.56 -32.07 11.43
N MET A 94 -6.01 -30.88 11.02
CA MET A 94 -7.42 -30.52 10.84
C MET A 94 -7.80 -30.30 9.36
N ARG A 95 -6.90 -30.63 8.42
CA ARG A 95 -7.17 -30.54 6.98
C ARG A 95 -7.92 -31.78 6.53
N THR A 96 -9.13 -31.59 6.04
CA THR A 96 -9.86 -32.61 5.29
C THR A 96 -9.56 -32.50 3.80
N GLN A 97 -9.54 -33.65 3.10
CA GLN A 97 -9.31 -33.68 1.66
C GLN A 97 -10.39 -32.86 0.94
N GLY A 98 -9.97 -31.99 0.03
CA GLY A 98 -10.87 -31.11 -0.73
C GLY A 98 -11.32 -29.82 -0.01
N ARG A 99 -10.94 -29.61 1.26
CA ARG A 99 -11.23 -28.34 1.95
C ARG A 99 -10.45 -27.19 1.32
N LYS A 100 -11.17 -26.21 0.77
CA LYS A 100 -10.57 -25.00 0.20
C LYS A 100 -10.08 -24.06 1.31
N PRO A 101 -8.89 -23.44 1.18
CA PRO A 101 -8.44 -22.38 2.08
C PRO A 101 -9.44 -21.22 2.11
N GLY A 102 -9.57 -20.57 3.26
CA GLY A 102 -10.22 -19.27 3.34
C GLY A 102 -9.32 -18.23 2.68
N VAL A 103 -9.89 -17.39 1.84
CA VAL A 103 -9.15 -16.31 1.17
C VAL A 103 -9.87 -15.02 1.47
N GLN A 104 -9.15 -14.06 2.05
CA GLN A 104 -9.63 -12.72 2.34
C GLN A 104 -8.77 -11.72 1.57
N THR A 105 -9.42 -10.79 0.87
CA THR A 105 -8.75 -9.67 0.23
C THR A 105 -9.09 -8.38 0.95
N PHE A 106 -8.17 -7.43 0.91
CA PHE A 106 -8.37 -6.14 1.58
C PHE A 106 -7.67 -5.02 0.81
N ASP A 107 -8.20 -3.81 0.98
CA ASP A 107 -7.51 -2.57 0.64
C ASP A 107 -7.01 -1.94 1.94
N THR A 108 -5.83 -1.33 1.93
CA THR A 108 -5.28 -0.59 3.07
C THR A 108 -5.08 0.88 2.74
N TYR A 109 -5.27 1.72 3.76
CA TYR A 109 -5.10 3.16 3.72
C TYR A 109 -4.28 3.55 4.95
N VAL A 110 -3.23 4.33 4.76
CA VAL A 110 -2.39 4.85 5.85
C VAL A 110 -2.37 6.36 5.74
N ASN A 111 -2.54 7.02 6.88
CA ASN A 111 -2.37 8.46 7.05
C ASN A 111 -1.44 8.70 8.23
N ASN A 112 -0.24 9.19 7.95
CA ASN A 112 0.80 9.56 8.90
C ASN A 112 0.87 11.08 9.14
N SER A 113 0.02 11.87 8.46
CA SER A 113 -0.12 13.31 8.66
C SER A 113 -1.59 13.68 8.86
N PRO A 114 -2.22 13.19 9.94
CA PRO A 114 -3.61 13.51 10.24
C PRO A 114 -3.78 14.99 10.62
N GLU A 115 -4.95 15.55 10.32
CA GLU A 115 -5.26 16.95 10.63
C GLU A 115 -5.31 17.25 12.14
N ASP A 116 -5.70 16.25 12.95
CA ASP A 116 -5.71 16.37 14.41
C ASP A 116 -4.31 16.09 14.99
N PRO A 117 -3.65 17.08 15.62
CA PRO A 117 -2.29 16.92 16.15
C PRO A 117 -2.20 15.94 17.32
N ALA A 118 -3.33 15.58 17.96
CA ALA A 118 -3.35 14.56 18.99
C ALA A 118 -3.19 13.13 18.41
N ILE A 119 -3.41 12.96 17.10
CA ILE A 119 -3.30 11.69 16.40
C ILE A 119 -1.91 11.61 15.74
N LYS A 120 -1.19 10.52 16.01
CA LYS A 120 0.12 10.25 15.40
C LYS A 120 -0.04 9.66 14.01
N SER A 121 -0.92 8.68 13.86
CA SER A 121 -1.21 8.04 12.58
C SER A 121 -2.54 7.28 12.61
N GLN A 122 -3.05 7.02 11.42
CA GLN A 122 -4.26 6.24 11.18
C GLN A 122 -3.99 5.18 10.12
N GLN A 123 -4.40 3.95 10.40
CA GLN A 123 -4.28 2.85 9.46
C GLN A 123 -5.63 2.16 9.33
N MET A 124 -6.14 2.05 8.10
CA MET A 124 -7.43 1.46 7.82
C MET A 124 -7.29 0.29 6.87
N ALA A 125 -7.98 -0.81 7.17
CA ALA A 125 -8.18 -1.94 6.27
C ALA A 125 -9.66 -2.10 5.93
N ILE A 126 -9.98 -2.31 4.66
CA ILE A 126 -11.34 -2.62 4.20
C ILE A 126 -11.33 -3.99 3.56
N LEU A 127 -12.12 -4.92 4.11
CA LEU A 127 -12.24 -6.27 3.58
C LEU A 127 -13.06 -6.21 2.27
N THR A 128 -12.47 -6.65 1.16
CA THR A 128 -13.04 -6.49 -0.19
C THR A 128 -13.66 -7.77 -0.75
N SER A 129 -13.51 -8.91 -0.06
CA SER A 129 -14.08 -10.21 -0.43
C SER A 129 -14.53 -11.02 0.78
N GLY A 130 -15.13 -12.19 0.54
CA GLY A 130 -15.58 -13.11 1.58
C GLY A 130 -16.89 -12.68 2.26
N LYS A 131 -17.24 -13.36 3.36
CA LYS A 131 -18.47 -13.11 4.13
C LYS A 131 -18.44 -11.79 4.89
N THR A 132 -17.25 -11.26 5.16
CA THR A 132 -16.99 -10.03 5.89
C THR A 132 -16.69 -8.85 4.95
N LYS A 133 -17.03 -8.98 3.65
CA LYS A 133 -16.87 -7.91 2.68
C LYS A 133 -17.58 -6.63 3.13
N GLY A 134 -16.87 -5.51 3.02
CA GLY A 134 -17.33 -4.18 3.42
C GLY A 134 -17.08 -3.87 4.90
N THR A 135 -16.59 -4.81 5.70
CA THR A 135 -16.09 -4.50 7.05
C THR A 135 -14.86 -3.59 6.91
N GLY A 136 -14.88 -2.47 7.61
CA GLY A 136 -13.77 -1.53 7.69
C GLY A 136 -13.21 -1.52 9.11
N VAL A 137 -11.89 -1.43 9.23
CA VAL A 137 -11.19 -1.46 10.51
C VAL A 137 -10.18 -0.33 10.49
N LEU A 138 -10.28 0.59 11.45
CA LEU A 138 -9.41 1.75 11.60
C LEU A 138 -8.66 1.63 12.93
N LEU A 139 -7.34 1.52 12.87
CA LEU A 139 -6.47 1.74 14.00
C LEU A 139 -6.08 3.22 14.04
N THR A 140 -6.26 3.85 15.19
CA THR A 140 -5.81 5.22 15.46
C THR A 140 -4.76 5.19 16.55
N ARG A 141 -3.57 5.71 16.24
CA ARG A 141 -2.49 5.92 17.21
C ARG A 141 -2.44 7.37 17.63
N TYR A 142 -2.11 7.60 18.90
CA TYR A 142 -2.03 8.93 19.47
C TYR A 142 -0.58 9.37 19.63
N THR A 143 -0.38 10.68 19.64
CA THR A 143 0.94 11.30 19.86
C THR A 143 1.38 11.16 21.32
N ASP A 144 0.41 11.14 22.24
CA ASP A 144 0.64 10.89 23.67
C ASP A 144 0.99 9.41 23.91
N PRO A 145 2.21 9.09 24.41
CA PRO A 145 2.62 7.71 24.66
C PRO A 145 1.86 7.04 25.81
N GLN A 146 1.19 7.79 26.68
CA GLN A 146 0.37 7.24 27.76
C GLN A 146 -1.03 6.81 27.28
N LYS A 147 -1.38 7.10 26.02
CA LYS A 147 -2.69 6.83 25.46
C LYS A 147 -2.63 5.66 24.49
N SER A 148 -3.26 4.55 24.87
CA SER A 148 -3.40 3.36 24.03
C SER A 148 -4.07 3.69 22.70
N ALA A 149 -3.66 2.95 21.66
CA ALA A 149 -4.29 3.00 20.36
C ALA A 149 -5.77 2.59 20.47
N THR A 150 -6.58 3.04 19.52
CA THR A 150 -7.99 2.66 19.45
C THR A 150 -8.26 1.94 18.15
N LEU A 151 -9.01 0.83 18.24
CA LEU A 151 -9.57 0.16 17.08
C LEU A 151 -11.05 0.56 16.89
N SER A 152 -11.40 1.07 15.70
CA SER A 152 -12.77 1.36 15.32
C SER A 152 -13.17 0.50 14.14
N MET A 153 -14.29 -0.22 14.26
CA MET A 153 -14.73 -1.21 13.28
C MET A 153 -16.11 -0.87 12.74
N TRP A 154 -16.22 -0.69 11.44
CA TRP A 154 -17.49 -0.60 10.73
C TRP A 154 -18.03 -1.99 10.42
N LEU A 155 -19.23 -2.29 10.91
CA LEU A 155 -19.94 -3.54 10.65
C LEU A 155 -21.11 -3.29 9.70
N PRO A 156 -21.00 -3.64 8.41
CA PRO A 156 -22.02 -3.31 7.41
C PRO A 156 -23.37 -3.96 7.69
N ALA A 157 -23.38 -5.18 8.24
CA ALA A 157 -24.61 -5.90 8.59
C ALA A 157 -25.41 -5.19 9.69
N LEU A 158 -24.73 -4.50 10.61
CA LEU A 158 -25.36 -3.76 11.70
C LEU A 158 -25.51 -2.27 11.40
N ARG A 159 -24.84 -1.78 10.34
CA ARG A 159 -24.67 -0.37 10.00
C ARG A 159 -24.20 0.47 11.21
N LYS A 160 -23.26 -0.08 11.98
CA LYS A 160 -22.75 0.54 13.21
C LYS A 160 -21.24 0.46 13.26
N ILE A 161 -20.66 1.48 13.90
CA ILE A 161 -19.25 1.48 14.29
C ILE A 161 -19.17 0.92 15.72
N ARG A 162 -18.25 -0.02 15.93
CA ARG A 162 -17.86 -0.50 17.25
C ARG A 162 -16.45 0.00 17.55
N ARG A 163 -16.31 0.72 18.66
CA ARG A 163 -15.01 1.13 19.19
C ARG A 163 -14.58 0.10 20.22
N ILE A 164 -13.34 -0.35 20.10
CA ILE A 164 -12.71 -1.32 20.99
C ILE A 164 -11.42 -0.67 21.47
N ASN A 165 -11.04 -0.97 22.71
CA ASN A 165 -9.71 -0.65 23.20
C ASN A 165 -8.65 -1.39 22.37
N GLU A 166 -7.39 -1.04 22.56
CA GLU A 166 -6.29 -1.75 21.93
C GLU A 166 -6.39 -3.26 22.19
N PRO A 167 -6.44 -4.10 21.15
CA PRO A 167 -6.49 -5.55 21.31
C PRO A 167 -5.15 -6.09 21.82
N SER A 168 -5.16 -7.32 22.32
CA SER A 168 -3.90 -7.96 22.71
C SER A 168 -3.05 -8.34 21.49
N TYR A 169 -1.74 -8.53 21.69
CA TYR A 169 -0.81 -8.89 20.61
C TYR A 169 -1.15 -10.24 19.99
N GLU A 170 -1.60 -11.20 20.80
CA GLU A 170 -2.03 -12.53 20.39
C GLU A 170 -3.46 -12.60 19.82
N ASP A 171 -4.23 -11.51 19.88
CA ASP A 171 -5.57 -11.51 19.34
C ASP A 171 -5.53 -11.68 17.82
N VAL A 172 -6.41 -12.52 17.30
CA VAL A 172 -6.46 -12.85 15.87
C VAL A 172 -7.13 -11.75 15.07
N TRP A 173 -6.46 -11.33 14.00
CA TRP A 173 -6.98 -10.37 13.04
C TRP A 173 -8.11 -11.00 12.21
N PHE A 174 -9.36 -10.62 12.49
CA PHE A 174 -10.55 -10.85 11.65
C PHE A 174 -10.70 -12.24 11.01
N GLY A 175 -10.60 -13.30 11.82
CA GLY A 175 -10.78 -14.68 11.34
C GLY A 175 -9.67 -15.13 10.38
N THR A 176 -8.53 -14.46 10.43
CA THR A 176 -7.28 -14.90 9.82
C THR A 176 -6.46 -15.77 10.76
N ASN A 177 -5.27 -16.16 10.34
CA ASN A 177 -4.26 -16.73 11.22
C ASN A 177 -3.19 -15.71 11.63
N LEU A 178 -3.33 -14.45 11.22
CA LEU A 178 -2.43 -13.36 11.61
C LEU A 178 -2.94 -12.69 12.88
N THR A 179 -2.03 -12.18 13.70
CA THR A 179 -2.40 -11.47 14.93
C THR A 179 -2.34 -9.95 14.78
N TYR A 180 -2.96 -9.21 15.71
CA TYR A 180 -2.81 -7.75 15.76
C TYR A 180 -1.36 -7.34 16.03
N GLY A 181 -0.62 -8.12 16.83
CA GLY A 181 0.81 -7.94 17.05
C GLY A 181 1.59 -7.95 15.73
N GLU A 182 1.43 -9.02 14.95
CA GLU A 182 2.15 -9.20 13.68
C GLU A 182 1.82 -8.14 12.63
N LEU A 183 0.57 -7.72 12.55
CA LEU A 183 0.11 -6.85 11.46
C LEU A 183 0.28 -5.37 11.76
N VAL A 184 0.10 -4.98 13.01
CA VAL A 184 -0.03 -3.56 13.32
C VAL A 184 0.66 -3.16 14.60
N LEU A 185 0.48 -3.87 15.72
CA LEU A 185 0.86 -3.36 17.04
C LEU A 185 2.37 -3.42 17.34
N ARG A 186 3.08 -4.44 16.84
CA ARG A 186 4.49 -4.67 17.18
C ARG A 186 5.40 -3.52 16.75
N THR A 187 6.21 -3.03 17.67
CA THR A 187 7.16 -1.92 17.53
C THR A 187 8.60 -2.39 17.70
N PRO A 188 9.61 -1.61 17.27
CA PRO A 188 11.02 -1.95 17.50
C PRO A 188 11.33 -2.18 18.99
N GLU A 189 10.67 -1.45 19.87
CA GLU A 189 10.87 -1.56 21.32
C GLU A 189 10.35 -2.89 21.90
N ASP A 190 9.53 -3.64 21.15
CA ASP A 190 9.04 -4.96 21.51
C ASP A 190 9.99 -6.10 21.08
N GLU A 191 11.09 -5.78 20.40
CA GLU A 191 12.08 -6.74 19.93
C GLU A 191 13.20 -6.94 20.97
N ILE A 192 13.71 -8.16 21.07
CA ILE A 192 14.92 -8.48 21.82
C ILE A 192 15.99 -8.85 20.79
N HIS A 193 17.09 -8.13 20.80
CA HIS A 193 18.22 -8.34 19.89
C HIS A 193 19.36 -9.03 20.66
N GLU A 194 19.93 -10.09 20.07
CA GLU A 194 21.10 -10.83 20.59
C GLU A 194 22.38 -10.48 19.82
#